data_AF-A0A923N132-F1
#
_entry.id   AF-A0A923N132-F1
#
_cell.length_a   1.000
_cell.length_b   1.000
_cell.length_c   1.000
_cell.angle_alpha   90.00
_cell.angle_beta   90.00
_cell.angle_gamma   90.00
#
_symmetry.space_group_name_H-M   'P 1'
#
loop_
_entity.id
_entity.type
_entity.pdbx_description
1 polymer ?
#
loop_
_entity_poly.entity_id
_entity_poly.type
_entity_poly.pdbx_seq_one_letter_code
_entity_poly.pdbx_strand_id
1 'polypeptide(L)'
;MKEKYSKITFKILIFIPGFYFLFLADQFMLPQKEISDAITAYSTIIVTRNSHYGTNSSKELLGYKYYTKKGYEFTLSKTYVEENEIVLHQSYIFQNINKVSTKSTTKDYSKELMSGLNGACLYVAIGLVFTAIISLFLLKFNKNLSENGFHNIILSNSFLTIVFLYLVLIFN
;
A
#
# COMPACT_ATOMS: atom_id res chain seq x y z
N MET A 1 5.10 -5.52 32.80
CA MET A 1 4.91 -4.50 31.72
C MET A 1 3.54 -4.59 31.04
N LYS A 2 3.05 -5.81 30.80
CA LYS A 2 1.75 -6.13 30.17
C LYS A 2 0.56 -5.40 30.80
N GLU A 3 0.38 -5.43 32.11
CA GLU A 3 -0.82 -4.86 32.78
C GLU A 3 -0.97 -3.36 32.58
N LYS A 4 0.14 -2.62 32.52
CA LYS A 4 0.16 -1.17 32.31
C LYS A 4 -0.21 -0.78 30.89
N TYR A 5 0.31 -1.50 29.89
CA TYR A 5 0.21 -1.10 28.48
C TYR A 5 -0.83 -1.88 27.67
N SER A 6 -1.34 -3.02 28.14
CA SER A 6 -2.29 -3.85 27.40
C SER A 6 -3.53 -3.08 26.92
N LYS A 7 -4.11 -2.23 27.78
CA LYS A 7 -5.25 -1.38 27.41
C LYS A 7 -4.91 -0.38 26.29
N ILE A 8 -3.70 0.18 26.32
CA ILE A 8 -3.23 1.13 25.31
C ILE A 8 -2.95 0.40 24.00
N THR A 9 -2.23 -0.73 24.04
CA THR A 9 -1.96 -1.59 22.88
C THR A 9 -3.25 -2.03 22.20
N PHE A 10 -4.25 -2.45 22.98
CA PHE A 10 -5.57 -2.83 22.45
C PHE A 10 -6.23 -1.66 21.69
N LYS A 11 -6.24 -0.45 22.28
CA LYS A 11 -6.78 0.74 21.63
C LYS A 11 -6.03 1.10 20.36
N ILE A 12 -4.70 0.99 20.32
CA ILE A 12 -3.91 1.29 19.12
C ILE A 12 -4.21 0.27 18.03
N LEU A 13 -4.22 -1.02 18.36
CA LEU A 13 -4.45 -2.09 17.39
C LEU A 13 -5.84 -2.06 16.75
N ILE A 14 -6.85 -1.49 17.41
CA ILE A 14 -8.21 -1.38 16.83
C ILE A 14 -8.26 -0.41 15.64
N PHE A 15 -7.36 0.57 15.59
CA PHE A 15 -7.32 1.53 14.50
C PHE A 15 -6.89 0.87 13.19
N ILE A 16 -6.00 -0.13 13.23
CA ILE A 16 -5.49 -0.82 12.03
C ILE A 16 -6.63 -1.40 11.17
N PRO A 17 -7.46 -2.33 11.67
CA PRO A 17 -8.58 -2.84 10.88
C PRO A 17 -9.61 -1.75 10.58
N GLY A 18 -9.84 -0.81 11.51
CA GLY A 18 -10.78 0.30 11.29
C GLY A 18 -10.43 1.16 10.07
N PHE A 19 -9.16 1.60 9.97
CA PHE A 19 -8.66 2.35 8.82
C PHE A 19 -8.70 1.52 7.54
N TYR A 20 -8.35 0.24 7.62
CA TYR A 20 -8.40 -0.64 6.45
C TYR A 20 -9.83 -0.81 5.92
N PHE A 21 -10.82 -1.02 6.78
CA PHE A 21 -12.23 -1.09 6.36
C PHE A 21 -12.74 0.24 5.81
N LEU A 22 -12.33 1.36 6.41
CA LEU A 22 -12.67 2.68 5.87
C LEU A 22 -12.09 2.87 4.46
N PHE A 23 -10.87 2.41 4.23
CA PHE A 23 -10.26 2.42 2.90
C PHE A 23 -11.03 1.54 1.90
N LEU A 24 -11.40 0.32 2.28
CA LEU A 24 -12.20 -0.56 1.41
C LEU A 24 -13.56 0.07 1.08
N ALA A 25 -14.20 0.72 2.05
CA ALA A 25 -15.45 1.44 1.82
C ALA A 25 -15.26 2.58 0.81
N ASP A 26 -14.20 3.38 0.95
CA ASP A 26 -13.89 4.45 0.00
C ASP A 26 -13.61 3.94 -1.41
N GLN A 27 -12.92 2.80 -1.51
CA GLN A 27 -12.52 2.23 -2.79
C GLN A 27 -13.69 1.58 -3.55
N PHE A 28 -14.55 0.85 -2.85
CA PHE A 28 -15.54 -0.04 -3.45
C PHE A 28 -17.00 0.38 -3.25
N MET A 29 -17.31 1.19 -2.22
CA MET A 29 -18.68 1.59 -1.92
C MET A 29 -18.97 3.04 -2.31
N LEU A 30 -17.97 3.92 -2.28
CA LEU A 30 -18.13 5.34 -2.61
C LEU A 30 -17.94 5.61 -4.11
N PRO A 31 -18.61 6.64 -4.65
CA PRO A 31 -18.45 7.03 -6.05
C PRO A 31 -17.02 7.52 -6.32
N GLN A 32 -16.45 7.07 -7.44
CA GLN A 32 -15.12 7.46 -7.86
C GLN A 32 -15.18 8.69 -8.77
N LYS A 33 -14.22 9.60 -8.60
CA LYS A 33 -14.10 10.79 -9.44
C LYS A 33 -13.29 10.47 -10.69
N GLU A 34 -13.88 10.67 -11.85
CA GLU A 34 -13.19 10.55 -13.14
C GLU A 34 -12.46 11.86 -13.48
N ILE A 35 -11.20 11.75 -13.88
CA ILE A 35 -10.31 12.87 -14.13
C ILE A 35 -9.56 12.63 -15.44
N SER A 36 -9.90 13.37 -16.49
CA SER A 36 -9.08 13.41 -17.71
C SER A 36 -7.85 14.30 -17.49
N ASP A 37 -6.67 13.78 -17.79
CA ASP A 37 -5.40 14.48 -17.64
C ASP A 37 -4.36 14.01 -18.67
N ALA A 38 -3.19 14.64 -18.68
CA ALA A 38 -2.07 14.27 -19.54
C ALA A 38 -0.79 13.99 -18.72
N ILE A 39 -0.08 12.93 -19.08
CA ILE A 39 1.25 12.59 -18.55
C ILE A 39 2.25 13.65 -19.06
N THR A 40 3.01 14.23 -18.14
CA THR A 40 4.04 15.23 -18.45
C THR A 40 5.45 14.69 -18.27
N ALA A 41 5.63 13.74 -17.35
CA ALA A 41 6.92 13.12 -17.08
C ALA A 41 6.74 11.71 -16.52
N TYR A 42 7.80 10.91 -16.61
CA TYR A 42 7.90 9.64 -15.92
C TYR A 42 9.31 9.43 -15.39
N SER A 43 9.42 8.61 -14.34
CA SER A 43 10.68 8.13 -13.78
C SER A 43 10.66 6.60 -13.69
N THR A 44 11.79 5.96 -13.95
CA THR A 44 11.92 4.51 -13.84
C THR A 44 12.24 4.10 -12.41
N ILE A 45 11.56 3.07 -11.92
CA ILE A 45 11.86 2.43 -10.64
C ILE A 45 12.76 1.24 -10.92
N ILE A 46 14.05 1.37 -10.61
CA ILE A 46 15.06 0.34 -10.84
C ILE A 46 15.60 -0.13 -9.50
N VAL A 47 15.56 -1.44 -9.24
CA VAL A 47 16.22 -2.04 -8.09
C VAL A 47 17.55 -2.63 -8.51
N THR A 48 18.60 -2.23 -7.81
CA THR A 48 19.94 -2.80 -7.99
C THR A 48 20.09 -3.95 -7.01
N ARG A 49 20.25 -5.17 -7.53
CA ARG A 49 20.61 -6.35 -6.73
C ARG A 49 22.11 -6.51 -6.77
N ASN A 50 22.74 -6.35 -5.61
CA ASN A 50 24.13 -6.69 -5.43
C ASN A 50 24.21 -8.18 -5.10
N SER A 51 24.97 -8.95 -5.88
CA SER A 51 25.20 -10.36 -5.57
C SER A 51 26.10 -10.47 -4.33
N HIS A 52 25.80 -11.40 -3.42
CA HIS A 52 26.50 -11.50 -2.14
C HIS A 52 28.00 -11.85 -2.28
N TYR A 53 28.42 -12.36 -3.44
CA TYR A 53 29.78 -12.86 -3.72
C TYR A 53 30.37 -12.42 -5.08
N GLY A 54 29.81 -11.42 -5.77
CA GLY A 54 30.26 -11.06 -7.12
C GLY A 54 30.20 -9.56 -7.40
N THR A 55 31.19 -9.07 -8.16
CA THR A 55 31.37 -7.68 -8.60
C THR A 55 30.28 -7.19 -9.58
N ASN A 56 29.36 -8.06 -9.99
CA ASN A 56 28.29 -7.74 -10.93
C ASN A 56 27.01 -7.34 -10.17
N SER A 57 26.63 -6.06 -10.30
CA SER A 57 25.32 -5.55 -9.91
C SER A 57 24.32 -5.78 -11.05
N SER A 58 23.22 -6.49 -10.80
CA SER A 58 22.12 -6.57 -11.77
C SER A 58 21.09 -5.47 -11.48
N LYS A 59 20.62 -4.80 -12.53
CA LYS A 59 19.55 -3.80 -12.45
C LYS A 59 18.27 -4.44 -12.96
N GLU A 60 17.23 -4.46 -12.12
CA GLU A 60 15.90 -4.92 -12.51
C GLU A 60 14.93 -3.73 -12.54
N LEU A 61 14.26 -3.54 -13.68
CA LEU A 61 13.17 -2.57 -13.79
C LEU A 61 11.93 -3.11 -13.06
N LEU A 62 11.46 -2.41 -12.03
CA LEU A 62 10.22 -2.73 -11.33
C LEU A 62 9.01 -2.06 -11.97
N GLY A 63 9.16 -0.83 -12.45
CA GLY A 63 8.04 -0.08 -13.00
C GLY A 63 8.36 1.36 -13.37
N TYR A 64 7.31 2.10 -13.64
CA TYR A 64 7.35 3.51 -14.04
C TYR A 64 6.45 4.30 -13.11
N LYS A 65 6.99 5.36 -12.51
CA LYS A 65 6.22 6.38 -11.78
C LYS A 65 5.94 7.54 -12.73
N TYR A 66 4.67 7.87 -12.91
CA TYR A 66 4.18 8.89 -13.83
C TYR A 66 3.73 10.12 -13.08
N TYR A 67 3.94 11.28 -13.69
CA TYR A 67 3.52 12.59 -13.19
C TYR A 67 2.62 13.25 -14.24
N THR A 68 1.51 13.81 -13.79
CA THR A 68 0.53 14.43 -14.69
C THR A 68 0.52 15.96 -14.60
N LYS A 69 -0.07 16.60 -15.60
CA LYS A 69 -0.17 18.06 -15.68
C LYS A 69 -0.94 18.67 -14.50
N LYS A 70 -1.97 18.00 -13.99
CA LYS A 70 -2.73 18.47 -12.80
C LYS A 70 -2.07 18.09 -11.48
N GLY A 71 -0.86 17.51 -11.49
CA GLY A 71 -0.10 17.18 -10.28
C GLY A 71 -0.48 15.85 -9.64
N TYR A 72 -1.09 14.93 -10.39
CA TYR A 72 -1.33 13.57 -9.91
C TYR A 72 -0.12 12.68 -10.19
N GLU A 73 0.07 11.68 -9.33
CA GLU A 73 1.16 10.71 -9.41
C GLU A 73 0.61 9.29 -9.33
N PHE A 74 1.07 8.40 -10.20
CA PHE A 74 0.72 6.98 -10.15
C PHE A 74 1.86 6.11 -10.64
N THR A 75 1.89 4.85 -10.20
CA THR A 75 2.97 3.91 -10.53
C THR A 75 2.40 2.69 -11.23
N LEU A 76 3.01 2.27 -12.35
CA LEU A 76 2.66 1.04 -13.06
C LEU A 76 3.80 0.01 -13.04
N SER A 77 3.47 -1.27 -12.92
CA SER A 77 4.40 -2.40 -12.91
C SER A 77 4.86 -2.73 -14.33
N LYS A 78 6.15 -2.53 -14.62
CA LYS A 78 6.84 -2.91 -15.87
C LYS A 78 6.20 -2.47 -17.20
N THR A 79 5.06 -1.77 -17.18
CA THR A 79 4.30 -1.35 -18.37
C THR A 79 4.53 0.11 -18.66
N TYR A 80 5.01 0.39 -19.87
CA TYR A 80 5.15 1.74 -20.39
C TYR A 80 3.83 2.20 -21.02
N VAL A 81 3.42 3.43 -20.72
CA VAL A 81 2.26 4.07 -21.35
C VAL A 81 2.77 4.95 -22.48
N GLU A 82 2.45 4.58 -23.72
CA GLU A 82 2.87 5.34 -24.91
C GLU A 82 2.04 6.61 -25.12
N GLU A 83 0.78 6.59 -24.71
CA GLU A 83 -0.15 7.70 -24.87
C GLU A 83 -0.08 8.68 -23.69
N ASN A 84 0.04 9.97 -23.99
CA ASN A 84 0.08 10.99 -22.94
C ASN A 84 -1.31 11.27 -22.35
N GLU A 85 -2.39 11.17 -23.15
CA GLU A 85 -3.75 11.46 -22.67
C GLU A 85 -4.35 10.27 -21.91
N ILE A 86 -4.65 10.48 -20.64
CA ILE A 86 -5.14 9.46 -19.74
C ILE A 86 -6.41 9.91 -19.01
N VAL A 87 -7.12 8.91 -18.48
CA VAL A 87 -8.26 9.05 -17.60
C VAL A 87 -7.91 8.33 -16.31
N LEU A 88 -7.93 9.08 -15.22
CA LEU A 88 -7.69 8.60 -13.86
C LEU A 88 -9.02 8.47 -13.13
N HIS A 89 -9.19 7.41 -12.34
CA HIS A 89 -10.25 7.35 -11.34
C HIS A 89 -9.64 7.46 -9.95
N GLN A 90 -10.22 8.35 -9.16
CA GLN A 90 -9.75 8.69 -7.83
C GLN A 90 -10.82 8.39 -6.79
N SER A 91 -10.42 7.78 -5.68
CA SER A 91 -11.28 7.57 -4.52
C SER A 91 -11.59 8.90 -3.81
N TYR A 92 -12.69 8.96 -3.06
CA TYR A 92 -13.20 10.24 -2.56
C TYR A 92 -12.51 10.69 -1.27
N ILE A 93 -12.35 9.77 -0.31
CA ILE A 93 -11.79 10.05 1.01
C ILE A 93 -10.27 10.06 0.97
N PHE A 94 -9.67 8.98 0.46
CA PHE A 94 -8.22 8.80 0.46
C PHE A 94 -7.55 9.34 -0.79
N GLN A 95 -8.33 9.85 -1.75
CA GLN A 95 -7.81 10.46 -2.97
C GLN A 95 -6.86 9.54 -3.76
N ASN A 96 -7.05 8.23 -3.62
CA ASN A 96 -6.17 7.23 -4.20
C ASN A 96 -6.54 6.95 -5.65
N ILE A 97 -5.55 6.87 -6.53
CA ILE A 97 -5.77 6.49 -7.93
C ILE A 97 -5.91 4.97 -7.99
N ASN A 98 -7.07 4.53 -8.46
CA ASN A 98 -7.43 3.10 -8.49
C ASN A 98 -7.71 2.58 -9.90
N LYS A 99 -7.88 3.48 -10.86
CA LYS A 99 -8.02 3.14 -12.27
C LYS A 99 -7.22 4.10 -13.12
N VAL A 100 -6.52 3.56 -14.12
CA VAL A 100 -5.83 4.35 -15.13
C VAL A 100 -6.17 3.74 -16.48
N SER A 101 -6.71 4.53 -17.39
CA SER A 101 -6.91 4.12 -18.77
C SER A 101 -6.46 5.20 -19.73
N THR A 102 -6.11 4.82 -20.94
CA THR A 102 -5.83 5.77 -22.01
C THR A 102 -7.11 6.33 -22.60
N LYS A 103 -7.07 7.61 -23.00
CA LYS A 103 -8.27 8.26 -23.53
C LYS A 103 -8.58 7.86 -24.96
N SER A 104 -7.56 7.59 -25.79
CA SER A 104 -7.76 7.28 -27.21
C SER A 104 -8.06 5.80 -27.43
N THR A 105 -7.25 4.89 -26.86
CA THR A 105 -7.41 3.45 -27.10
C THR A 105 -8.26 2.75 -26.04
N THR A 106 -8.69 3.45 -24.98
CA THR A 106 -9.43 2.88 -23.83
C THR A 106 -8.71 1.71 -23.15
N LYS A 107 -7.40 1.59 -23.37
CA LYS A 107 -6.59 0.53 -22.77
C LYS A 107 -6.50 0.77 -21.27
N ASP A 108 -6.90 -0.24 -20.50
CA ASP A 108 -6.97 -0.23 -19.05
C ASP A 108 -5.66 -0.75 -18.45
N TYR A 109 -5.04 0.05 -17.58
CA TYR A 109 -3.78 -0.21 -16.88
C TYR A 109 -3.98 -0.44 -15.37
N SER A 110 -5.22 -0.65 -14.93
CA SER A 110 -5.54 -0.68 -13.51
C SER A 110 -5.03 -1.91 -12.79
N LYS A 111 -4.79 -3.01 -13.54
CA LYS A 111 -4.20 -4.24 -12.98
C LYS A 111 -2.70 -4.10 -12.75
N GLU A 112 -2.07 -3.21 -13.50
CA GLU A 112 -0.66 -2.88 -13.45
C GLU A 112 -0.36 -1.79 -12.43
N LEU A 113 -1.37 -1.16 -11.81
CA LEU A 113 -1.18 -0.17 -10.75
C LEU A 113 -0.44 -0.78 -9.55
N MET A 114 0.66 -0.13 -9.19
CA MET A 114 1.44 -0.41 -7.98
C MET A 114 1.23 0.64 -6.89
N SER A 115 0.72 1.82 -7.25
CA SER A 115 0.35 2.87 -6.31
C SER A 115 -0.95 2.53 -5.57
N GLY A 116 -1.14 3.18 -4.43
CA GLY A 116 -2.23 2.97 -3.48
C GLY A 116 -2.06 1.68 -2.67
N LEU A 117 -3.19 1.08 -2.29
CA LEU A 117 -3.27 -0.27 -1.76
C LEU A 117 -3.43 -1.29 -2.89
N ASN A 118 -2.48 -1.29 -3.82
CA ASN A 118 -2.37 -2.31 -4.87
C ASN A 118 -1.05 -3.08 -4.73
N GLY A 119 -0.93 -4.21 -5.44
CA GLY A 119 0.29 -5.03 -5.46
C GLY A 119 0.83 -5.36 -4.06
N ALA A 120 2.12 -5.09 -3.83
CA ALA A 120 2.80 -5.40 -2.57
C ALA A 120 2.19 -4.68 -1.35
N CYS A 121 1.77 -3.42 -1.50
CA CYS A 121 1.12 -2.65 -0.43
C CYS A 121 -0.16 -3.33 0.05
N LEU A 122 -0.96 -3.88 -0.86
CA LEU A 122 -2.20 -4.59 -0.53
C LEU A 122 -1.92 -5.85 0.30
N TYR A 123 -0.97 -6.70 -0.14
CA TYR A 123 -0.66 -7.94 0.56
C TYR A 123 -0.13 -7.69 1.98
N VAL A 124 0.74 -6.68 2.14
CA VAL A 124 1.24 -6.30 3.47
C VAL A 124 0.13 -5.70 4.33
N ALA A 125 -0.77 -4.89 3.77
CA ALA A 125 -1.92 -4.36 4.50
C ALA A 125 -2.86 -5.47 4.98
N ILE A 126 -3.16 -6.47 4.14
CA ILE A 126 -3.96 -7.64 4.52
C ILE A 126 -3.27 -8.40 5.66
N GLY A 127 -1.96 -8.64 5.56
CA GLY A 127 -1.18 -9.29 6.61
C GLY A 127 -1.20 -8.50 7.92
N LEU A 128 -1.07 -7.17 7.85
CA LEU A 128 -1.13 -6.28 9.01
C LEU A 128 -2.51 -6.32 9.67
N VAL A 129 -3.60 -6.31 8.90
CA VAL A 129 -4.97 -6.44 9.43
C VAL A 129 -5.18 -7.80 10.09
N PHE A 130 -4.76 -8.88 9.45
CA PHE A 130 -4.90 -10.23 9.98
C PHE A 130 -4.15 -10.40 11.30
N THR A 131 -2.90 -9.95 11.35
CA THR A 131 -2.07 -10.00 12.57
C THR A 131 -2.63 -9.11 13.67
N ALA A 132 -3.16 -7.92 13.35
CA ALA A 132 -3.83 -7.04 14.30
C ALA A 132 -5.10 -7.68 14.89
N ILE A 133 -5.93 -8.30 14.05
CA ILE A 133 -7.16 -9.00 14.49
C ILE A 133 -6.79 -10.14 15.45
N ILE A 134 -5.85 -11.02 15.08
CA ILE A 134 -5.39 -12.10 15.96
C ILE A 134 -4.87 -11.54 17.28
N SER A 135 -4.09 -10.47 17.22
CA SER A 135 -3.54 -9.80 18.40
C SER A 135 -4.63 -9.25 19.32
N LEU A 136 -5.68 -8.64 18.77
CA LEU A 136 -6.84 -8.16 19.52
C LEU A 136 -7.59 -9.32 20.21
N PHE A 137 -7.79 -10.44 19.50
CA PHE A 137 -8.39 -11.64 20.09
C PHE A 137 -7.56 -12.18 21.25
N LEU A 138 -6.24 -12.30 21.08
CA LEU A 138 -5.34 -12.74 22.13
C LEU A 138 -5.36 -11.80 23.35
N LEU A 139 -5.31 -10.49 23.14
CA LEU A 139 -5.36 -9.51 24.23
C LEU A 139 -6.69 -9.55 25.00
N LYS A 140 -7.81 -9.79 24.30
CA LYS A 140 -9.15 -9.76 24.91
C LYS A 140 -9.53 -11.07 25.59
N PHE A 141 -9.22 -12.21 24.97
CA PHE A 141 -9.75 -13.51 25.39
C PHE A 141 -8.71 -14.40 26.08
N ASN A 142 -7.41 -14.19 25.86
CA ASN A 142 -6.38 -14.99 26.50
C ASN A 142 -5.95 -14.40 27.85
N LYS A 143 -6.62 -14.82 28.93
CA LYS A 143 -6.30 -14.41 30.30
C LYS A 143 -4.87 -14.78 30.71
N ASN A 144 -4.32 -15.87 30.16
CA ASN A 144 -3.00 -16.40 30.49
C ASN A 144 -1.89 -15.96 29.50
N LEU A 145 -2.09 -14.86 28.76
CA LEU A 145 -1.07 -14.33 27.86
C LEU A 145 0.23 -14.02 28.61
N SER A 146 1.34 -14.66 28.26
CA SER A 146 2.65 -14.38 28.87
C SER A 146 3.18 -13.00 28.49
N GLU A 147 4.16 -12.48 29.25
CA GLU A 147 4.82 -11.21 28.88
C GLU A 147 5.51 -11.32 27.51
N ASN A 148 6.15 -12.45 27.20
CA ASN A 148 6.74 -12.70 25.89
C ASN A 148 5.68 -12.69 24.77
N GLY A 149 4.51 -13.28 25.01
CA GLY A 149 3.40 -13.23 24.05
C GLY A 149 2.92 -11.79 23.80
N PHE A 150 2.86 -10.96 24.85
CA PHE A 150 2.54 -9.55 24.74
C PHE A 150 3.58 -8.77 23.91
N HIS A 151 4.88 -9.03 24.14
CA HIS A 151 5.95 -8.41 23.35
C HIS A 151 5.91 -8.82 21.87
N ASN A 152 5.64 -10.09 21.58
CA ASN A 152 5.51 -10.59 20.21
C ASN A 152 4.37 -9.91 19.45
N ILE A 153 3.24 -9.65 20.11
CA ILE A 153 2.14 -8.86 19.54
C ILE A 153 2.63 -7.47 19.13
N ILE A 154 3.31 -6.75 20.03
CA ILE A 154 3.79 -5.41 19.75
C ILE A 154 4.80 -5.44 18.59
N LEU A 155 5.80 -6.31 18.66
CA LEU A 155 6.88 -6.39 17.67
C LEU A 155 6.35 -6.78 16.28
N SER A 156 5.48 -7.78 16.19
CA SER A 156 4.94 -8.24 14.90
C SER A 156 4.13 -7.15 14.20
N ASN A 157 3.21 -6.49 14.91
CA ASN A 157 2.40 -5.42 14.34
C ASN A 157 3.25 -4.18 14.00
N SER A 158 4.23 -3.84 14.85
CA SER A 158 5.12 -2.70 14.60
C SER A 158 6.01 -2.95 13.38
N PHE A 159 6.57 -4.15 13.26
CA PHE A 159 7.38 -4.55 12.11
C PHE A 159 6.59 -4.47 10.81
N LEU A 160 5.39 -5.06 10.77
CA LEU A 160 4.53 -5.00 9.58
C LEU A 160 4.09 -3.58 9.25
N THR A 161 3.85 -2.74 10.26
CA THR A 161 3.52 -1.32 10.06
C THR A 161 4.69 -0.57 9.42
N ILE A 162 5.92 -0.80 9.88
CA ILE A 162 7.13 -0.18 9.30
C ILE A 162 7.32 -0.63 7.84
N VAL A 163 7.19 -1.94 7.58
CA VAL A 163 7.27 -2.48 6.21
C VAL A 163 6.20 -1.86 5.33
N PHE A 164 4.97 -1.75 5.83
CA PHE A 164 3.87 -1.13 5.10
C PHE A 164 4.17 0.34 4.74
N LEU A 165 4.57 1.15 5.71
CA LEU A 165 4.91 2.57 5.48
C LEU A 165 6.06 2.74 4.49
N TYR A 166 7.07 1.86 4.55
CA TYR A 166 8.17 1.85 3.60
C TYR A 166 7.70 1.58 2.17
N LEU A 167 6.80 0.60 1.98
CA LEU A 167 6.24 0.32 0.65
C LEU A 167 5.38 1.47 0.13
N VAL A 168 4.59 2.10 1.02
CA VAL A 168 3.79 3.28 0.67
C VAL A 168 4.69 4.40 0.14
N LEU A 169 5.81 4.68 0.80
CA LEU A 169 6.77 5.72 0.40
C LEU A 169 7.43 5.45 -0.96
N ILE A 170 7.63 4.18 -1.32
CA ILE A 170 8.25 3.81 -2.61
C ILE A 170 7.27 3.94 -3.77
N PHE A 171 6.03 3.50 -3.57
CA PHE A 171 5.07 3.33 -4.67
C PHE A 171 4.06 4.47 -4.81
N ASN A 172 3.98 5.36 -3.82
CA ASN A 172 3.19 6.59 -3.82
C ASN A 172 4.12 7.78 -3.64
#